data_AF-A0A1H9V6Y9-F1
#
_entry.id   AF-A0A1H9V6Y9-F1
#
_cell.length_a   1.000
_cell.length_b   1.000
_cell.length_c   1.000
_cell.angle_alpha   90.00
_cell.angle_beta   90.00
_cell.angle_gamma   90.00
#
_symmetry.space_group_name_H-M   'P 1'
#
loop_
_entity.id
_entity.type
_entity.pdbx_description
1 polymer ?
#
loop_
_entity_poly.entity_id
_entity_poly.type
_entity_poly.pdbx_seq_one_letter_code
_entity_poly.pdbx_strand_id
1 'polypeptide(L)'
;MTCVDEFAEALRTAITNRGLGLERLREHLSQNGVSVSLATLSYWQTGRSRPERQKSLQAVVHLEHILRVPPGHLSELLGPPRPRRRWLREAPAPMSAFWPSPSPVEHVLHDLDTQWDDQLIRVSQQDFVTIGADRAAKSFRSRQVLSASMNGPDRWVLIMHADAPGRPLPRVTALKNCTVGRVVADPAEGLLVAELVFGRPLLRGESVVIEHELVNQPPCPPATDYERKFRLPAREYVLEVTFEGDPPASVAQLADGSPVAPGRTLLDVALDVRPGVRGFRWSW
;
A
#
# COMPACT_ATOMS: atom_id res chain seq x y z
N MET A 1 -21.41 -23.70 -5.08
CA MET A 1 -21.79 -22.91 -3.91
C MET A 1 -20.76 -21.80 -3.76
N THR A 2 -21.16 -20.54 -3.70
CA THR A 2 -20.21 -19.44 -3.50
C THR A 2 -20.02 -19.17 -2.00
N CYS A 3 -18.87 -18.64 -1.55
CA CYS A 3 -18.67 -18.31 -0.12
C CYS A 3 -19.73 -17.35 0.45
N VAL A 4 -20.44 -16.60 -0.41
CA VAL A 4 -21.56 -15.73 0.01
C VAL A 4 -22.76 -16.56 0.45
N ASP A 5 -23.01 -17.67 -0.23
CA ASP A 5 -24.08 -18.62 0.10
C ASP A 5 -23.76 -19.36 1.41
N GLU A 6 -22.48 -19.66 1.67
CA GLU A 6 -22.01 -20.37 2.87
C GLU A 6 -22.12 -19.53 4.15
N PHE A 7 -21.70 -18.26 4.12
CA PHE A 7 -21.84 -17.36 5.27
C PHE A 7 -23.32 -17.09 5.62
N ALA A 8 -24.15 -16.82 4.60
CA ALA A 8 -25.55 -16.51 4.80
C ALA A 8 -26.30 -17.69 5.44
N GLU A 9 -25.99 -18.91 4.99
CA GLU A 9 -26.57 -20.13 5.55
C GLU A 9 -26.10 -20.37 6.99
N ALA A 10 -24.79 -20.28 7.25
CA ALA A 10 -24.26 -20.46 8.61
C ALA A 10 -24.83 -19.45 9.61
N LEU A 11 -24.96 -18.17 9.20
CA LEU A 11 -25.56 -17.13 10.04
C LEU A 11 -27.04 -17.41 10.31
N ARG A 12 -27.80 -17.80 9.29
CA ARG A 12 -29.22 -18.16 9.43
C ARG A 12 -29.42 -19.35 10.36
N THR A 13 -28.58 -20.38 10.23
CA THR A 13 -28.61 -21.57 11.10
C THR A 13 -28.24 -21.22 12.54
N ALA A 14 -27.20 -20.42 12.77
CA ALA A 14 -26.80 -19.98 14.10
C ALA A 14 -27.89 -19.14 14.81
N ILE A 15 -28.56 -18.25 14.07
CA ILE A 15 -29.68 -17.45 14.59
C ILE A 15 -30.87 -18.35 14.97
N THR A 16 -31.23 -19.28 14.10
CA THR A 16 -32.33 -20.25 14.35
C THR A 16 -32.03 -21.11 15.57
N ASN A 17 -30.84 -21.68 15.67
CA ASN A 17 -30.42 -22.51 16.80
C ASN A 17 -30.44 -21.74 18.12
N ARG A 18 -30.13 -20.43 18.07
CA ARG A 18 -30.11 -19.60 19.27
C ARG A 18 -31.49 -19.07 19.66
N GLY A 19 -32.47 -19.11 18.75
CA GLY A 19 -33.85 -18.66 18.99
C GLY A 19 -33.98 -17.15 19.19
N LEU A 20 -33.09 -16.34 18.59
CA LEU A 20 -33.10 -14.89 18.73
C LEU A 20 -33.70 -14.21 17.48
N GLY A 21 -34.62 -13.26 17.71
CA GLY A 21 -35.08 -12.35 16.66
C GLY A 21 -34.03 -11.28 16.31
N LEU A 22 -34.12 -10.72 15.10
CA LEU A 22 -33.16 -9.70 14.61
C LEU A 22 -33.13 -8.43 15.47
N GLU A 23 -34.26 -7.97 16.00
CA GLU A 23 -34.34 -6.88 16.98
C GLU A 23 -33.46 -7.15 18.19
N ARG A 24 -33.55 -8.35 18.74
CA ARG A 24 -32.80 -8.73 19.93
C ARG A 24 -31.30 -8.83 19.64
N LEU A 25 -30.91 -9.29 18.46
CA LEU A 25 -29.51 -9.26 18.03
C LEU A 25 -28.99 -7.83 17.89
N ARG A 26 -29.77 -6.94 17.28
CA ARG A 26 -29.42 -5.51 17.15
C ARG A 26 -29.23 -4.85 18.52
N GLU A 27 -30.11 -5.13 19.48
CA GLU A 27 -29.99 -4.61 20.85
C GLU A 27 -28.70 -5.08 21.52
N HIS A 28 -28.39 -6.38 21.47
CA HIS A 28 -27.14 -6.91 22.05
C HIS A 28 -25.90 -6.33 21.37
N LEU A 29 -25.92 -6.14 20.05
CA LEU A 29 -24.83 -5.49 19.33
C LEU A 29 -24.66 -4.03 19.78
N SER A 30 -25.76 -3.29 19.94
CA SER A 30 -25.73 -1.89 20.37
C SER A 30 -25.18 -1.72 21.79
N GLN A 31 -25.51 -2.65 22.71
CA GLN A 31 -24.97 -2.69 24.07
C GLN A 31 -23.45 -2.93 24.10
N ASN A 32 -22.91 -3.55 23.06
CA ASN A 32 -21.47 -3.76 22.86
C ASN A 32 -20.83 -2.69 21.97
N GLY A 33 -21.49 -1.54 21.77
CA GLY A 33 -20.95 -0.40 21.02
C GLY A 33 -20.97 -0.55 19.49
N VAL A 34 -21.67 -1.56 18.96
CA VAL A 34 -21.73 -1.84 17.52
C VAL A 34 -23.13 -1.62 16.97
N SER A 35 -23.28 -0.64 16.07
CA SER A 35 -24.56 -0.32 15.43
C SER A 35 -24.70 -1.00 14.07
N VAL A 36 -25.72 -1.87 13.94
CA VAL A 36 -26.10 -2.53 12.68
C VAL A 36 -27.63 -2.43 12.51
N SER A 37 -28.11 -2.06 11.32
CA SER A 37 -29.55 -1.98 11.07
C SER A 37 -30.17 -3.37 10.86
N LEU A 38 -31.47 -3.51 11.14
CA LEU A 38 -32.23 -4.74 10.90
C LEU A 38 -32.20 -5.17 9.43
N ALA A 39 -32.30 -4.21 8.52
CA ALA A 39 -32.17 -4.44 7.09
C ALA A 39 -30.81 -5.05 6.72
N THR A 40 -29.74 -4.63 7.39
CA THR A 40 -28.39 -5.18 7.18
C THR A 40 -28.30 -6.63 7.66
N LEU A 41 -28.81 -6.93 8.87
CA LEU A 41 -28.86 -8.30 9.40
C LEU A 41 -29.69 -9.23 8.51
N SER A 42 -30.85 -8.76 8.04
CA SER A 42 -31.71 -9.48 7.11
C SER A 42 -31.01 -9.74 5.76
N TYR A 43 -30.27 -8.76 5.23
CA TYR A 43 -29.51 -8.93 4.00
C TYR A 43 -28.33 -9.90 4.14
N TRP A 44 -27.76 -10.04 5.34
CA TRP A 44 -26.74 -11.04 5.62
C TRP A 44 -27.31 -12.46 5.64
N GLN A 45 -28.46 -12.68 6.28
CA GLN A 45 -29.13 -14.00 6.30
C GLN A 45 -29.62 -14.47 4.93
N THR A 46 -29.92 -13.53 4.02
CA THR A 46 -30.41 -13.84 2.67
C THR A 46 -29.30 -13.91 1.62
N GLY A 47 -28.05 -13.64 1.99
CA GLY A 47 -26.93 -13.57 1.06
C GLY A 47 -26.95 -12.35 0.13
N ARG A 48 -27.95 -11.46 0.27
CA ARG A 48 -28.08 -10.23 -0.54
C ARG A 48 -26.93 -9.26 -0.32
N SER A 49 -26.31 -9.29 0.86
CA SER A 49 -25.07 -8.56 1.14
C SER A 49 -24.24 -9.33 2.16
N ARG A 50 -22.98 -8.95 2.32
CA ARG A 50 -22.09 -9.56 3.32
C ARG A 50 -21.32 -8.50 4.11
N PRO A 51 -20.92 -8.80 5.36
CA PRO A 51 -20.02 -7.95 6.12
C PRO A 51 -18.67 -7.78 5.40
N GLU A 52 -18.30 -6.54 5.07
CA GLU A 52 -16.99 -6.24 4.46
C GLU A 52 -16.24 -5.09 5.14
N ARG A 53 -16.96 -4.18 5.81
CA ARG A 53 -16.37 -3.01 6.48
C ARG A 53 -15.90 -3.39 7.88
N GLN A 54 -14.88 -2.72 8.41
CA GLN A 54 -14.32 -2.98 9.75
C GLN A 54 -15.40 -3.02 10.85
N LYS A 55 -16.32 -2.04 10.87
CA LYS A 55 -17.45 -2.03 11.83
C LYS A 55 -18.40 -3.23 11.66
N SER A 56 -18.61 -3.68 10.42
CA SER A 56 -19.42 -4.87 10.13
C SER A 56 -18.71 -6.17 10.46
N LEU A 57 -17.39 -6.24 10.28
CA LEU A 57 -16.57 -7.37 10.70
C LEU A 57 -16.51 -7.48 12.22
N GLN A 58 -16.37 -6.36 12.93
CA GLN A 58 -16.52 -6.31 14.39
C GLN A 58 -17.90 -6.82 14.82
N ALA A 59 -18.97 -6.43 14.11
CA ALA A 59 -20.31 -6.94 14.38
C ALA A 59 -20.39 -8.46 14.25
N VAL A 60 -19.69 -9.08 13.29
CA VAL A 60 -19.66 -10.54 13.12
C VAL A 60 -18.97 -11.22 14.31
N VAL A 61 -17.87 -10.68 14.80
CA VAL A 61 -17.20 -11.18 16.01
C VAL A 61 -18.14 -11.14 17.22
N HIS A 62 -18.89 -10.04 17.41
CA HIS A 62 -19.88 -9.97 18.49
C HIS A 62 -21.06 -10.92 18.27
N LEU A 63 -21.50 -11.12 17.02
CA LEU A 63 -22.53 -12.10 16.70
C LEU A 63 -22.12 -13.52 17.07
N GLU A 64 -20.86 -13.92 16.85
CA GLU A 64 -20.38 -15.24 17.25
C GLU A 64 -20.57 -15.49 18.76
N HIS A 65 -20.28 -14.47 19.58
CA HIS A 65 -20.48 -14.52 21.02
C HIS A 65 -21.98 -14.58 21.40
N ILE A 66 -22.81 -13.74 20.78
CA ILE A 66 -24.27 -13.70 21.05
C ILE A 66 -24.94 -15.02 20.66
N LEU A 67 -24.52 -15.56 19.51
CA LEU A 67 -25.06 -16.79 18.92
C LEU A 67 -24.47 -18.06 19.54
N ARG A 68 -23.44 -17.93 20.39
CA ARG A 68 -22.73 -19.04 21.05
C ARG A 68 -22.16 -20.06 20.07
N VAL A 69 -21.67 -19.59 18.93
CA VAL A 69 -20.86 -20.39 18.01
C VAL A 69 -19.38 -20.25 18.37
N PRO A 70 -18.51 -21.18 17.97
CA PRO A 70 -17.08 -21.04 18.20
C PRO A 70 -16.54 -19.70 17.65
N PRO A 71 -15.62 -19.03 18.36
CA PRO A 71 -14.95 -17.83 17.85
C PRO A 71 -14.32 -18.13 16.48
N GLY A 72 -14.52 -17.24 15.51
CA GLY A 72 -14.02 -17.40 14.14
C GLY A 72 -14.94 -18.18 13.20
N HIS A 73 -15.96 -18.88 13.72
CA HIS A 73 -16.82 -19.75 12.91
C HIS A 73 -17.54 -19.03 11.75
N LEU A 74 -18.05 -17.81 11.98
CA LEU A 74 -18.70 -17.01 10.94
C LEU A 74 -17.68 -16.13 10.20
N SER A 75 -16.63 -15.71 10.90
CA SER A 75 -15.58 -14.83 10.39
C SER A 75 -14.72 -15.51 9.31
N GLU A 76 -14.41 -16.79 9.47
CA GLU A 76 -13.64 -17.58 8.49
C GLU A 76 -14.41 -17.77 7.18
N LEU A 77 -15.74 -17.91 7.25
CA LEU A 77 -16.62 -18.05 6.08
C LEU A 77 -16.70 -16.77 5.22
N LEU A 78 -16.29 -15.62 5.76
CA LEU A 78 -16.21 -14.36 5.00
C LEU A 78 -14.97 -14.30 4.10
N GLY A 79 -14.01 -15.23 4.30
CA GLY A 79 -12.69 -15.23 3.70
C GLY A 79 -11.78 -14.13 4.29
N PRO A 80 -10.48 -14.13 3.95
CA PRO A 80 -9.57 -13.07 4.37
C PRO A 80 -10.13 -11.70 3.94
N PRO A 81 -10.04 -10.65 4.79
CA PRO A 81 -10.63 -9.36 4.52
C PRO A 81 -10.17 -8.86 3.16
N ARG A 82 -11.10 -8.81 2.19
CA ARG A 82 -10.80 -8.38 0.83
C ARG A 82 -10.09 -7.03 0.91
N PRO A 83 -8.91 -6.86 0.28
CA PRO A 83 -8.35 -5.52 0.14
C PRO A 83 -9.39 -4.66 -0.58
N ARG A 84 -9.64 -3.49 0.01
CA ARG A 84 -10.81 -2.64 -0.23
C ARG A 84 -11.01 -2.37 -1.74
N ARG A 85 -11.96 -3.07 -2.36
CA ARG A 85 -12.45 -2.87 -3.75
C ARG A 85 -13.13 -1.52 -4.01
N ARG A 86 -13.00 -0.51 -3.14
CA ARG A 86 -13.68 0.79 -3.31
C ARG A 86 -12.88 1.78 -4.17
N TRP A 87 -11.58 1.57 -4.36
CA TRP A 87 -10.74 2.49 -5.14
C TRP A 87 -10.68 2.18 -6.64
N LEU A 88 -11.08 0.97 -7.06
CA LEU A 88 -11.22 0.59 -8.48
C LEU A 88 -12.45 1.23 -9.18
N ARG A 89 -13.14 2.19 -8.56
CA ARG A 89 -14.24 2.92 -9.22
C ARG A 89 -13.79 4.19 -9.97
N GLU A 90 -12.58 4.66 -9.71
CA GLU A 90 -11.85 5.50 -10.65
C GLU A 90 -10.80 4.60 -11.29
N ALA A 91 -10.69 4.65 -12.62
CA ALA A 91 -9.50 4.10 -13.26
C ALA A 91 -8.31 4.78 -12.58
N PRO A 92 -7.36 4.02 -12.00
CA PRO A 92 -6.21 4.66 -11.39
C PRO A 92 -5.54 5.51 -12.48
N ALA A 93 -5.16 6.75 -12.13
CA ALA A 93 -4.53 7.64 -13.08
C ALA A 93 -3.38 6.89 -13.79
N PRO A 94 -3.18 7.09 -15.11
CA PRO A 94 -2.15 6.40 -15.85
C PRO A 94 -0.81 6.64 -15.15
N MET A 95 0.09 5.66 -15.21
CA MET A 95 1.32 5.71 -14.42
C MET A 95 2.07 7.03 -14.67
N SER A 96 2.11 7.51 -15.90
CA SER A 96 2.66 8.80 -16.31
C SER A 96 2.07 10.06 -15.65
N ALA A 97 0.84 10.03 -15.13
CA ALA A 97 0.13 11.21 -14.60
C ALA A 97 0.75 11.79 -13.30
N PHE A 98 1.66 11.07 -12.66
CA PHE A 98 2.35 11.52 -11.44
C PHE A 98 3.68 12.22 -11.75
N TRP A 99 3.99 12.46 -13.02
CA TRP A 99 5.23 13.06 -13.48
C TRP A 99 4.98 14.35 -14.28
N PRO A 100 5.88 15.36 -14.15
CA PRO A 100 5.72 16.66 -14.81
C PRO A 100 5.65 16.56 -16.34
N SER A 101 6.36 15.59 -16.91
CA SER A 101 6.32 15.24 -18.32
C SER A 101 5.83 13.80 -18.47
N PRO A 102 4.56 13.56 -18.85
CA PRO A 102 4.00 12.21 -18.97
C PRO A 102 4.61 11.42 -20.14
N SER A 103 4.99 12.08 -21.24
CA SER A 103 5.36 11.41 -22.50
C SER A 103 6.68 10.61 -22.47
N PRO A 104 7.76 11.04 -21.79
CA PRO A 104 8.98 10.21 -21.69
C PRO A 104 8.73 8.98 -20.82
N VAL A 105 7.90 9.11 -19.78
CA VAL A 105 7.49 8.00 -18.92
C VAL A 105 6.62 7.02 -19.70
N GLU A 106 5.64 7.47 -20.48
CA GLU A 106 4.81 6.59 -21.33
C GLU A 106 5.63 5.84 -22.38
N HIS A 107 6.59 6.52 -23.02
CA HIS A 107 7.48 5.90 -24.00
C HIS A 107 8.36 4.82 -23.38
N VAL A 108 8.92 5.08 -22.20
CA VAL A 108 9.75 4.11 -21.46
C VAL A 108 8.93 2.95 -20.90
N LEU A 109 7.66 3.19 -20.53
CA LEU A 109 6.76 2.15 -20.02
C LEU A 109 6.17 1.25 -21.11
N HIS A 110 6.06 1.73 -22.35
CA HIS A 110 5.66 0.90 -23.49
C HIS A 110 6.62 -0.29 -23.71
N ASP A 111 7.89 -0.10 -23.33
CA ASP A 111 8.94 -1.10 -23.40
C ASP A 111 8.91 -2.11 -22.24
N LEU A 112 8.01 -1.93 -21.26
CA LEU A 112 7.92 -2.75 -20.06
C LEU A 112 6.58 -3.46 -19.98
N ASP A 113 6.61 -4.67 -19.41
CA ASP A 113 5.40 -5.43 -19.18
C ASP A 113 4.67 -4.90 -17.93
N THR A 114 3.86 -3.86 -18.13
CA THR A 114 3.08 -3.17 -17.10
C THR A 114 1.69 -3.77 -16.90
N GLN A 115 1.40 -4.92 -17.52
CA GLN A 115 0.06 -5.56 -17.50
C GLN A 115 -0.43 -5.94 -16.10
N TRP A 116 0.47 -5.97 -15.10
CA TRP A 116 0.21 -6.38 -13.73
C TRP A 116 0.15 -5.22 -12.72
N ASP A 117 0.31 -3.97 -13.16
CA ASP A 117 0.54 -2.82 -12.28
C ASP A 117 -0.63 -2.45 -11.36
N ASP A 118 -1.87 -2.80 -11.74
CA ASP A 118 -3.06 -2.65 -10.91
C ASP A 118 -3.43 -3.94 -10.15
N GLN A 119 -2.71 -5.03 -10.44
CA GLN A 119 -2.96 -6.35 -9.86
C GLN A 119 -2.14 -6.59 -8.59
N LEU A 120 -1.09 -5.81 -8.35
CA LEU A 120 -0.31 -5.81 -7.10
C LEU A 120 -0.77 -4.69 -6.16
N ILE A 121 -1.22 -5.10 -4.98
CA ILE A 121 -1.66 -4.20 -3.92
C ILE A 121 -0.49 -3.97 -2.98
N ARG A 122 -0.04 -2.71 -2.87
CA ARG A 122 0.97 -2.32 -1.89
C ARG A 122 0.36 -2.29 -0.49
N VAL A 123 0.69 -3.29 0.33
CA VAL A 123 0.20 -3.40 1.70
C VAL A 123 0.98 -2.47 2.62
N SER A 124 2.30 -2.57 2.60
CA SER A 124 3.21 -1.74 3.42
C SER A 124 4.39 -1.27 2.57
N GLN A 125 4.84 -0.05 2.84
CA GLN A 125 6.01 0.58 2.25
C GLN A 125 6.91 1.10 3.37
N GLN A 126 8.19 0.78 3.31
CA GLN A 126 9.17 1.35 4.21
C GLN A 126 10.35 1.85 3.40
N ASP A 127 10.70 3.12 3.55
CA ASP A 127 11.85 3.71 2.89
C ASP A 127 12.86 4.19 3.93
N PHE A 128 14.12 3.86 3.68
CA PHE A 128 15.28 4.28 4.47
C PHE A 128 16.20 5.07 3.55
N VAL A 129 16.38 6.34 3.87
CA VAL A 129 17.12 7.29 3.04
C VAL A 129 18.33 7.76 3.81
N THR A 130 19.51 7.70 3.19
CA THR A 130 20.75 8.20 3.79
C THR A 130 21.23 9.42 3.03
N ILE A 131 21.39 10.53 3.74
CA ILE A 131 22.01 11.76 3.26
C ILE A 131 23.43 11.84 3.83
N GLY A 132 24.41 11.96 2.93
CA GLY A 132 25.82 12.02 3.26
C GLY A 132 26.21 13.28 4.03
N ALA A 133 27.39 13.26 4.65
CA ALA A 133 27.96 14.46 5.28
C ALA A 133 28.23 15.61 4.28
N ASP A 134 28.33 15.29 2.99
CA ASP A 134 28.41 16.23 1.86
C ASP A 134 27.03 16.77 1.44
N ARG A 135 25.97 16.46 2.20
CA ARG A 135 24.57 16.84 1.95
C ARG A 135 23.93 16.17 0.74
N ALA A 136 24.65 15.29 0.04
CA ALA A 136 24.12 14.55 -1.10
C ALA A 136 23.33 13.32 -0.64
N ALA A 137 22.22 13.00 -1.32
CA ALA A 137 21.56 11.71 -1.07
C ALA A 137 22.47 10.57 -1.55
N LYS A 138 22.78 9.62 -0.66
CA LYS A 138 23.66 8.48 -0.94
C LYS A 138 22.89 7.26 -1.39
N SER A 139 21.89 6.86 -0.61
CA SER A 139 21.09 5.68 -0.94
C SER A 139 19.64 5.81 -0.50
N PHE A 140 18.79 5.06 -1.20
CA PHE A 140 17.38 4.89 -0.92
C PHE A 140 17.09 3.40 -0.91
N ARG A 141 16.91 2.84 0.28
CA ARG A 141 16.51 1.44 0.43
C ARG A 141 15.01 1.38 0.67
N SER A 142 14.33 0.59 -0.16
CA SER A 142 12.88 0.42 -0.06
C SER A 142 12.54 -1.03 0.23
N ARG A 143 11.70 -1.24 1.24
CA ARG A 143 11.09 -2.52 1.59
C ARG A 143 9.59 -2.43 1.37
N GLN A 144 9.05 -3.39 0.64
CA GLN A 144 7.66 -3.37 0.21
C GLN A 144 7.00 -4.71 0.50
N VAL A 145 5.80 -4.68 1.07
CA VAL A 145 4.92 -5.84 1.17
C VAL A 145 3.85 -5.69 0.10
N LEU A 146 3.85 -6.60 -0.87
CA LEU A 146 2.92 -6.61 -2.00
C LEU A 146 2.00 -7.82 -1.87
N SER A 147 0.73 -7.65 -2.21
CA SER A 147 -0.25 -8.74 -2.28
C SER A 147 -0.88 -8.81 -3.67
N ALA A 148 -0.91 -10.00 -4.25
CA ALA A 148 -1.49 -10.22 -5.56
C ALA A 148 -3.02 -10.30 -5.47
N SER A 149 -3.72 -9.46 -6.21
CA SER A 149 -5.19 -9.46 -6.30
C SER A 149 -5.73 -10.49 -7.29
N MET A 150 -4.86 -11.01 -8.17
CA MET A 150 -5.09 -11.97 -9.24
C MET A 150 -3.87 -12.89 -9.38
N ASN A 151 -4.02 -14.01 -10.10
CA ASN A 151 -2.88 -14.87 -10.46
C ASN A 151 -2.07 -14.20 -11.57
N GLY A 152 -0.75 -14.36 -11.56
CA GLY A 152 0.12 -13.94 -12.65
C GLY A 152 1.19 -12.91 -12.32
N PRO A 153 1.00 -11.93 -11.40
CA PRO A 153 2.02 -10.93 -11.14
C PRO A 153 3.36 -11.55 -10.78
N ASP A 154 4.39 -11.24 -11.56
CA ASP A 154 5.73 -11.84 -11.44
C ASP A 154 6.83 -10.80 -11.22
N ARG A 155 6.50 -9.50 -11.26
CA ARG A 155 7.46 -8.41 -11.09
C ARG A 155 6.80 -7.17 -10.50
N TRP A 156 7.63 -6.27 -9.96
CA TRP A 156 7.26 -4.92 -9.57
C TRP A 156 8.02 -3.90 -10.41
N VAL A 157 7.33 -2.89 -10.97
CA VAL A 157 7.97 -1.81 -11.74
C VAL A 157 8.42 -0.68 -10.81
N LEU A 158 9.73 -0.47 -10.74
CA LEU A 158 10.35 0.66 -10.08
C LEU A 158 10.48 1.81 -11.08
N ILE A 159 9.98 3.00 -10.72
CA ILE A 159 10.20 4.24 -11.46
C ILE A 159 10.85 5.24 -10.53
N MET A 160 11.95 5.83 -10.98
CA MET A 160 12.65 6.91 -10.31
C MET A 160 12.81 8.06 -11.31
N HIS A 161 12.52 9.28 -10.86
CA HIS A 161 12.82 10.50 -11.58
C HIS A 161 13.77 11.36 -10.75
N ALA A 162 14.85 11.81 -11.38
CA ALA A 162 15.83 12.67 -10.77
C ALA A 162 15.37 14.12 -10.74
N ASP A 163 15.71 14.84 -9.66
CA ASP A 163 15.33 16.25 -9.52
C ASP A 163 16.13 17.17 -10.46
N ALA A 164 17.26 16.68 -10.98
CA ALA A 164 18.12 17.39 -11.93
C ALA A 164 18.39 16.51 -13.17
N PRO A 165 18.02 16.98 -14.38
CA PRO A 165 18.35 16.30 -15.63
C PRO A 165 19.86 16.28 -15.88
N GLY A 166 20.36 15.27 -16.60
CA GLY A 166 21.77 15.14 -16.97
C GLY A 166 22.71 14.64 -15.85
N ARG A 167 22.18 14.25 -14.69
CA ARG A 167 22.98 13.63 -13.62
C ARG A 167 23.16 12.12 -13.84
N PRO A 168 24.23 11.51 -13.31
CA PRO A 168 24.32 10.05 -13.19
C PRO A 168 23.09 9.48 -12.48
N LEU A 169 22.42 8.51 -13.11
CA LEU A 169 21.32 7.80 -12.51
C LEU A 169 21.84 6.82 -11.45
N PRO A 170 21.10 6.57 -10.36
CA PRO A 170 21.49 5.63 -9.34
C PRO A 170 21.55 4.21 -9.88
N ARG A 171 22.42 3.41 -9.28
CA ARG A 171 22.47 1.97 -9.52
C ARG A 171 21.35 1.29 -8.73
N VAL A 172 20.52 0.51 -9.42
CA VAL A 172 19.51 -0.36 -8.80
C VAL A 172 20.15 -1.66 -8.34
N THR A 173 19.94 -2.02 -7.08
CA THR A 173 20.38 -3.29 -6.50
C THR A 173 19.18 -4.01 -5.88
N ALA A 174 18.92 -5.24 -6.32
CA ALA A 174 17.93 -6.09 -5.66
C ALA A 174 18.52 -6.69 -4.38
N LEU A 175 17.74 -6.68 -3.28
CA LEU A 175 18.21 -7.15 -1.97
C LEU A 175 17.43 -8.37 -1.46
N LYS A 176 16.12 -8.45 -1.71
CA LYS A 176 15.29 -9.53 -1.17
C LYS A 176 14.13 -9.92 -2.08
N ASN A 177 13.99 -11.23 -2.32
CA ASN A 177 12.91 -11.87 -3.07
C ASN A 177 12.61 -11.26 -4.45
N CYS A 178 13.58 -10.56 -5.03
CA CYS A 178 13.52 -10.05 -6.39
C CYS A 178 14.92 -10.07 -7.01
N THR A 179 14.95 -9.95 -8.34
CA THR A 179 16.13 -9.72 -9.15
C THR A 179 15.87 -8.51 -10.05
N VAL A 180 16.93 -7.81 -10.46
CA VAL A 180 16.77 -6.71 -11.43
C VAL A 180 16.61 -7.32 -12.82
N GLY A 181 15.47 -7.08 -13.45
CA GLY A 181 15.14 -7.49 -14.82
C GLY A 181 15.56 -6.42 -15.83
N ARG A 182 14.65 -6.07 -16.76
CA ARG A 182 14.91 -4.99 -17.72
C ARG A 182 15.10 -3.66 -16.98
N VAL A 183 16.11 -2.90 -17.39
CA VAL A 183 16.35 -1.53 -16.94
C VAL A 183 16.29 -0.63 -18.18
N VAL A 184 15.48 0.42 -18.12
CA VAL A 184 15.38 1.46 -19.14
C VAL A 184 15.67 2.78 -18.46
N ALA A 185 16.52 3.60 -19.08
CA ALA A 185 17.00 4.83 -18.51
C ALA A 185 17.01 5.93 -19.57
N ASP A 186 16.61 7.12 -19.18
CA ASP A 186 16.78 8.35 -19.94
C ASP A 186 17.52 9.36 -19.04
N PRO A 187 18.87 9.41 -19.10
CA PRO A 187 19.65 10.34 -18.30
C PRO A 187 19.38 11.82 -18.64
N ALA A 188 18.95 12.11 -19.88
CA ALA A 188 18.66 13.48 -20.30
C ALA A 188 17.41 14.00 -19.57
N GLU A 189 16.41 13.15 -19.38
CA GLU A 189 15.19 13.45 -18.61
C GLU A 189 15.31 13.05 -17.13
N GLY A 190 16.42 12.45 -16.71
CA GLY A 190 16.62 12.00 -15.34
C GLY A 190 15.75 10.80 -14.94
N LEU A 191 15.25 10.03 -15.90
CA LEU A 191 14.32 8.93 -15.68
C LEU A 191 15.05 7.58 -15.61
N LEU A 192 14.69 6.76 -14.65
CA LEU A 192 15.14 5.38 -14.51
C LEU A 192 13.94 4.49 -14.20
N VAL A 193 13.78 3.43 -14.99
CA VAL A 193 12.76 2.41 -14.78
C VAL A 193 13.41 1.04 -14.73
N ALA A 194 13.04 0.22 -13.75
CA ALA A 194 13.59 -1.11 -13.59
C ALA A 194 12.51 -2.11 -13.19
N GLU A 195 12.59 -3.32 -13.73
CA GLU A 195 11.80 -4.46 -13.27
C GLU A 195 12.45 -5.09 -12.04
N LEU A 196 11.67 -5.30 -11.00
CA LEU A 196 12.04 -6.13 -9.84
C LEU A 196 11.30 -7.45 -9.96
N VAL A 197 11.93 -8.42 -10.61
CA VAL A 197 11.34 -9.72 -10.98
C VAL A 197 11.38 -10.66 -9.78
N PHE A 198 10.23 -11.23 -9.41
CA PHE A 198 10.08 -12.20 -8.34
C PHE A 198 10.62 -13.57 -8.74
N GLY A 199 10.90 -14.44 -7.77
CA GLY A 199 11.38 -15.81 -8.06
C GLY A 199 10.36 -16.69 -8.80
N ARG A 200 9.06 -16.32 -8.76
CA ARG A 200 7.98 -16.97 -9.51
C ARG A 200 6.77 -16.02 -9.61
N PRO A 201 5.85 -16.26 -10.56
CA PRO A 201 4.54 -15.64 -10.56
C PRO A 201 3.78 -15.90 -9.24
N LEU A 202 3.11 -14.88 -8.75
CA LEU A 202 2.26 -14.95 -7.57
C LEU A 202 0.86 -15.47 -7.92
N LEU A 203 0.28 -16.24 -7.00
CA LEU A 203 -1.12 -16.60 -7.02
C LEU A 203 -1.95 -15.54 -6.30
N ARG A 204 -3.23 -15.46 -6.63
CA ARG A 204 -4.20 -14.58 -6.01
C ARG A 204 -4.23 -14.80 -4.49
N GLY A 205 -4.06 -13.70 -3.75
CA GLY A 205 -4.03 -13.68 -2.29
C GLY A 205 -2.63 -13.93 -1.71
N GLU A 206 -1.66 -14.39 -2.49
CA GLU A 206 -0.28 -14.49 -2.02
C GLU A 206 0.31 -13.10 -1.79
N SER A 207 1.31 -13.07 -0.92
CA SER A 207 2.07 -11.87 -0.61
C SER A 207 3.56 -12.12 -0.77
N VAL A 208 4.28 -11.10 -1.19
CA VAL A 208 5.74 -11.10 -1.30
C VAL A 208 6.29 -9.88 -0.57
N VAL A 209 7.41 -10.07 0.11
CA VAL A 209 8.21 -8.97 0.64
C VAL A 209 9.39 -8.78 -0.29
N ILE A 210 9.49 -7.64 -0.96
CA ILE A 210 10.65 -7.30 -1.78
C ILE A 210 11.46 -6.18 -1.14
N GLU A 211 12.78 -6.21 -1.37
CA GLU A 211 13.68 -5.14 -0.96
C GLU A 211 14.61 -4.79 -2.12
N HIS A 212 14.81 -3.50 -2.36
CA HIS A 212 15.77 -2.98 -3.31
C HIS A 212 16.45 -1.72 -2.75
N GLU A 213 17.59 -1.38 -3.32
CA GLU A 213 18.32 -0.16 -3.02
C GLU A 213 18.68 0.58 -4.30
N LEU A 214 18.52 1.89 -4.26
CA LEU A 214 19.05 2.82 -5.25
C LEU A 214 20.26 3.51 -4.63
N VAL A 215 21.43 3.33 -5.24
CA VAL A 215 22.67 4.00 -4.79
C VAL A 215 23.01 5.09 -5.79
N ASN A 216 22.95 6.34 -5.34
CA ASN A 216 23.30 7.49 -6.18
C ASN A 216 24.79 7.47 -6.52
N GLN A 217 25.11 7.91 -7.73
CA GLN A 217 26.49 7.96 -8.22
C GLN A 217 26.99 9.42 -8.18
N PRO A 218 28.18 9.69 -7.62
CA PRO A 218 28.73 11.03 -7.63
C PRO A 218 29.08 11.48 -9.07
N PRO A 219 29.03 12.79 -9.36
CA PRO A 219 28.69 13.87 -8.44
C PRO A 219 27.17 14.00 -8.22
N CYS A 220 26.76 14.25 -6.98
CA CYS A 220 25.37 14.52 -6.62
C CYS A 220 25.26 15.89 -5.94
N PRO A 221 24.34 16.76 -6.36
CA PRO A 221 24.09 18.01 -5.65
C PRO A 221 23.55 17.74 -4.23
N PRO A 222 23.62 18.74 -3.35
CA PRO A 222 22.93 18.66 -2.06
C PRO A 222 21.46 18.32 -2.25
N ALA A 223 20.98 17.29 -1.57
CA ALA A 223 19.57 16.94 -1.57
C ALA A 223 18.81 17.93 -0.70
N THR A 224 17.64 18.38 -1.15
CA THR A 224 16.77 19.31 -0.41
C THR A 224 15.43 18.69 -0.04
N ASP A 225 15.17 17.48 -0.49
CA ASP A 225 13.94 16.76 -0.22
C ASP A 225 14.11 15.26 -0.49
N TYR A 226 13.14 14.51 -0.01
CA TYR A 226 12.86 13.16 -0.43
C TYR A 226 11.35 13.01 -0.54
N GLU A 227 10.90 12.47 -1.67
CA GLU A 227 9.49 12.20 -1.90
C GLU A 227 9.22 10.74 -2.29
N ARG A 228 8.11 10.22 -1.80
CA ARG A 228 7.47 9.03 -2.30
C ARG A 228 6.08 9.35 -2.83
N LYS A 229 5.87 8.96 -4.08
CA LYS A 229 4.57 9.00 -4.75
C LYS A 229 3.81 7.70 -4.52
N PHE A 230 2.57 7.83 -4.07
CA PHE A 230 1.59 6.76 -3.96
C PHE A 230 0.54 6.97 -5.05
N ARG A 231 0.63 6.18 -6.13
CA ARG A 231 -0.43 6.14 -7.15
C ARG A 231 -1.69 5.44 -6.63
N LEU A 232 -1.47 4.35 -5.91
CA LEU A 232 -2.51 3.57 -5.25
C LEU A 232 -2.36 3.69 -3.73
N PRO A 233 -3.45 3.52 -2.97
CA PRO A 233 -3.40 3.52 -1.51
C PRO A 233 -2.47 2.42 -0.96
N ALA A 234 -1.87 2.67 0.20
CA ALA A 234 -1.14 1.68 1.00
C ALA A 234 -1.70 1.65 2.43
N ARG A 235 -1.59 0.52 3.14
CA ARG A 235 -2.08 0.45 4.54
C ARG A 235 -1.11 1.10 5.51
N GLU A 236 0.17 1.04 5.22
CA GLU A 236 1.24 1.56 6.05
C GLU A 236 2.33 2.16 5.18
N TYR A 237 2.83 3.33 5.59
CA TYR A 237 4.06 3.91 5.12
C TYR A 237 4.93 4.32 6.30
N VAL A 238 6.21 3.93 6.24
CA VAL A 238 7.26 4.40 7.14
C VAL A 238 8.37 5.00 6.30
N LEU A 239 8.81 6.20 6.65
CA LEU A 239 9.97 6.85 6.07
C LEU A 239 10.94 7.22 7.18
N GLU A 240 12.18 6.78 7.04
CA GLU A 240 13.30 7.25 7.85
C GLU A 240 14.32 7.95 6.95
N VAL A 241 14.63 9.21 7.24
CA VAL A 241 15.72 9.95 6.57
C VAL A 241 16.82 10.20 7.59
N THR A 242 18.01 9.67 7.34
CA THR A 242 19.18 9.82 8.21
C THR A 242 20.21 10.74 7.58
N PHE A 243 20.69 11.71 8.34
CA PHE A 243 21.76 12.64 7.99
C PHE A 243 23.05 12.20 8.68
N GLU A 244 24.07 11.85 7.90
CA GLU A 244 25.39 11.49 8.44
C GLU A 244 26.13 12.72 8.99
N GLY A 245 25.96 13.88 8.33
CA GLY A 245 26.54 15.17 8.74
C GLY A 245 25.66 15.98 9.68
N ASP A 246 25.74 17.30 9.57
CA ASP A 246 24.88 18.22 10.32
C ASP A 246 23.40 18.06 9.92
N PRO A 247 22.46 18.17 10.87
CA PRO A 247 21.04 18.17 10.55
C PRO A 247 20.67 19.40 9.71
N PRO A 248 19.56 19.35 8.95
CA PRO A 248 19.06 20.50 8.22
C PRO A 248 18.69 21.68 9.15
N ALA A 249 18.72 22.91 8.62
CA ALA A 249 18.33 24.11 9.34
C ALA A 249 16.80 24.22 9.53
N SER A 250 16.02 23.75 8.56
CA SER A 250 14.56 23.65 8.66
C SER A 250 14.02 22.48 7.87
N VAL A 251 12.88 21.93 8.30
CA VAL A 251 12.22 20.78 7.69
C VAL A 251 10.71 21.03 7.62
N ALA A 252 10.08 20.62 6.51
CA ALA A 252 8.64 20.63 6.34
C ALA A 252 8.15 19.31 5.71
N GLN A 253 6.94 18.88 6.09
CA GLN A 253 6.23 17.77 5.45
C GLN A 253 5.82 18.15 4.03
N LEU A 254 6.05 17.26 3.05
CA LEU A 254 5.59 17.47 1.67
C LEU A 254 4.07 17.34 1.52
N ALA A 255 3.39 16.64 2.43
CA ALA A 255 1.96 16.38 2.33
C ALA A 255 1.10 17.64 2.57
N ASP A 256 1.51 18.51 3.49
CA ASP A 256 0.73 19.68 3.93
C ASP A 256 1.58 20.93 4.23
N GLY A 257 2.91 20.86 4.09
CA GLY A 257 3.82 21.96 4.39
C GLY A 257 4.06 22.21 5.89
N SER A 258 3.54 21.35 6.77
CA SER A 258 3.70 21.53 8.22
C SER A 258 5.16 21.45 8.65
N PRO A 259 5.61 22.32 9.58
CA PRO A 259 6.99 22.32 10.04
C PRO A 259 7.29 21.07 10.87
N VAL A 260 8.51 20.55 10.73
CA VAL A 260 9.02 19.40 11.49
C VAL A 260 10.29 19.84 12.20
N ALA A 261 10.47 19.41 13.45
CA ALA A 261 11.69 19.68 14.20
C ALA A 261 12.89 19.06 13.45
N PRO A 262 13.92 19.84 13.09
CA PRO A 262 15.10 19.30 12.44
C PRO A 262 15.87 18.36 13.37
N GLY A 263 16.51 17.35 12.79
CA GLY A 263 17.28 16.37 13.52
C GLY A 263 18.13 15.51 12.59
N ARG A 264 19.03 14.72 13.18
CA ARG A 264 19.85 13.76 12.43
C ARG A 264 19.04 12.64 11.81
N THR A 265 17.85 12.39 12.33
CA THR A 265 16.89 11.44 11.78
C THR A 265 15.52 12.09 11.73
N LEU A 266 14.87 12.01 10.56
CA LEU A 266 13.47 12.38 10.37
C LEU A 266 12.65 11.10 10.21
N LEU A 267 11.47 11.07 10.83
CA LEU A 267 10.57 9.93 10.78
C LEU A 267 9.18 10.38 10.35
N ASP A 268 8.63 9.75 9.33
CA ASP A 268 7.22 9.87 8.96
C ASP A 268 6.56 8.50 9.03
N VAL A 269 5.41 8.42 9.69
CA VAL A 269 4.59 7.20 9.80
C VAL A 269 3.15 7.55 9.45
N ALA A 270 2.62 6.85 8.46
CA ALA A 270 1.25 7.03 8.01
C ALA A 270 0.52 5.69 7.87
N LEU A 271 -0.72 5.66 8.34
CA LEU A 271 -1.64 4.54 8.17
C LEU A 271 -2.75 4.93 7.19
N ASP A 272 -3.28 3.94 6.48
CA ASP A 272 -4.32 4.12 5.45
C ASP A 272 -3.97 5.26 4.45
N VAL A 273 -2.73 5.21 3.95
CA VAL A 273 -2.15 6.19 3.02
C VAL A 273 -3.02 6.31 1.77
N ARG A 274 -3.43 7.54 1.48
CA ARG A 274 -4.17 7.89 0.26
C ARG A 274 -3.21 8.16 -0.90
N PRO A 275 -3.68 8.09 -2.16
CA PRO A 275 -2.89 8.54 -3.29
C PRO A 275 -2.40 9.97 -3.09
N GLY A 276 -1.16 10.24 -3.48
CA GLY A 276 -0.50 11.52 -3.27
C GLY A 276 1.00 11.38 -3.03
N VAL A 277 1.59 12.42 -2.45
CA VAL A 277 3.03 12.49 -2.16
C VAL A 277 3.24 12.51 -0.64
N ARG A 278 4.26 11.79 -0.18
CA ARG A 278 4.73 11.79 1.21
C ARG A 278 6.24 12.01 1.24
N GLY A 279 6.74 12.65 2.28
CA GLY A 279 8.16 12.90 2.44
C GLY A 279 8.45 14.24 3.09
N PHE A 280 9.71 14.65 3.01
CA PHE A 280 10.20 15.87 3.64
C PHE A 280 10.87 16.76 2.62
N ARG A 281 10.75 18.07 2.81
CA ARG A 281 11.63 19.08 2.23
C ARG A 281 12.40 19.76 3.35
N TRP A 282 13.64 20.15 3.08
CA TRP A 282 14.51 20.82 4.04
C TRP A 282 15.40 21.86 3.40
N SER A 283 16.02 22.68 4.25
CA SER A 283 17.12 23.59 3.89
C SER A 283 18.31 23.35 4.79
N TRP A 284 19.50 23.69 4.31
CA TRP A 284 20.79 23.44 4.97
C TRP A 284 21.31 24.65 5.72
#